data_AF-A0A3E0W7Q4-F1
#
_entry.id   AF-A0A3E0W7Q4-F1
#
_cell.length_a   1.000
_cell.length_b   1.000
_cell.length_c   1.000
_cell.angle_alpha   90.00
_cell.angle_beta   90.00
_cell.angle_gamma   90.00
#
_symmetry.space_group_name_H-M   'P 1'
#
loop_
_entity.id
_entity.type
_entity.pdbx_description
1 polymer ?
#
loop_
_entity_poly.entity_id
_entity_poly.type
_entity_poly.pdbx_seq_one_letter_code
_entity_poly.pdbx_strand_id
1 'polypeptide(L)'
;MTNVELIKRAGFSPNYFYLRLRGDTTFDTNDIEKIALVFNVSPAALMTIATSLTDEDDADKLVAVDRLELARRLGFLAAGPHADDSVLALQAGGAAITEEKWAALLSATGPRQEAHSLLTALAGHFDVSEAYLLELGSNEVAQRVEAEVDFQRALTESGANSVAARALGVVSPSALIAITEAIRSIDRRQ
;
A
#
# COMPACT_ATOMS: atom_id res chain seq x y z
N MET A 1 35.07 1.54 9.59
CA MET A 1 34.79 1.69 11.03
C MET A 1 33.68 0.73 11.39
N THR A 2 33.85 -0.04 12.45
CA THR A 2 32.83 -1.00 12.93
C THR A 2 31.83 -0.34 13.86
N ASN A 3 30.65 -0.96 14.05
CA ASN A 3 29.65 -0.48 15.00
C ASN A 3 30.20 -0.42 16.43
N VAL A 4 31.04 -1.39 16.83
CA VAL A 4 31.68 -1.42 18.15
C VAL A 4 32.60 -0.21 18.35
N GLU A 5 33.39 0.14 17.34
CA GLU A 5 34.28 1.31 17.37
C GLU A 5 33.49 2.62 17.41
N LEU A 6 32.41 2.72 16.64
CA LEU A 6 31.54 3.89 16.62
C LEU A 6 30.85 4.09 17.98
N ILE A 7 30.25 3.04 18.55
CA ILE A 7 29.61 3.06 19.87
C ILE A 7 30.58 3.60 20.93
N LYS A 8 31.81 3.06 20.94
CA LYS A 8 32.85 3.46 21.89
C LYS A 8 33.26 4.92 21.71
N ARG A 9 33.47 5.37 20.46
CA ARG A 9 33.93 6.74 20.16
C ARG A 9 32.85 7.80 20.35
N ALA A 10 31.60 7.46 20.07
CA ALA A 10 30.45 8.35 20.25
C ALA A 10 29.90 8.36 21.69
N GLY A 11 30.39 7.46 22.56
CA GLY A 11 29.95 7.38 23.95
C GLY A 11 28.53 6.83 24.12
N PHE A 12 28.09 5.96 23.21
CA PHE A 12 26.80 5.27 23.34
C PHE A 12 26.93 4.02 24.21
N SER A 13 25.84 3.64 24.87
CA SER A 13 25.73 2.27 25.36
C SER A 13 25.39 1.34 24.18
N PRO A 14 25.92 0.11 24.13
CA PRO A 14 25.63 -0.81 23.03
C PRO A 14 24.13 -1.06 22.84
N ASN A 15 23.39 -1.30 23.93
CA ASN A 15 21.95 -1.54 23.88
C ASN A 15 21.18 -0.33 23.32
N TYR A 16 21.53 0.88 23.76
CA TYR A 16 20.91 2.12 23.29
C TYR A 16 21.10 2.32 21.79
N PHE A 17 22.33 2.09 21.30
CA PHE A 17 22.66 2.21 19.87
C PHE A 17 21.93 1.16 19.02
N TYR A 18 21.94 -0.11 19.45
CA TYR A 18 21.34 -1.19 18.66
C TYR A 18 19.81 -1.20 18.65
N LEU A 19 19.14 -0.64 19.67
CA LEU A 19 17.69 -0.41 19.61
C LEU A 19 17.34 0.62 18.52
N ARG A 20 18.15 1.65 18.34
CA ARG A 20 17.94 2.68 17.32
C ARG A 20 18.31 2.21 15.93
N LEU A 21 19.43 1.49 15.81
CA LEU A 21 19.88 0.93 14.54
C LEU A 21 18.88 -0.07 13.94
N ARG A 22 18.12 -0.79 14.78
CA ARG A 22 17.08 -1.74 14.35
C ARG A 22 15.71 -1.10 14.09
N GLY A 23 15.54 0.18 14.39
CA GLY A 23 14.27 0.88 14.20
C GLY A 23 13.27 0.75 15.37
N ASP A 24 13.63 0.10 16.48
CA ASP A 24 12.76 0.00 17.66
C ASP A 24 12.55 1.38 18.34
N THR A 25 13.51 2.30 18.16
CA THR A 25 13.46 3.70 18.61
C THR A 25 14.22 4.59 17.62
N THR A 26 14.01 5.91 17.65
CA THR A 26 14.68 6.84 16.74
C THR A 26 15.96 7.45 17.32
N PHE A 27 16.91 7.79 16.45
CA PHE A 27 18.04 8.66 16.81
C PHE A 27 17.54 10.10 16.99
N ASP A 28 17.96 10.76 18.07
CA ASP A 28 17.65 12.16 18.33
C ASP A 28 18.77 13.11 17.85
N THR A 29 18.55 14.42 17.95
CA THR A 29 19.51 15.43 17.49
C THR A 29 20.88 15.31 18.19
N ASN A 30 20.90 14.97 19.47
CA ASN A 30 22.14 14.80 20.23
C ASN A 30 22.88 13.52 19.82
N ASP A 31 22.15 12.46 19.44
CA ASP A 31 22.75 11.28 18.83
C ASP A 31 23.44 11.63 17.51
N ILE A 32 22.78 12.40 16.65
CA ILE A 32 23.32 12.85 15.37
C ILE A 32 24.60 13.68 15.56
N GLU A 33 24.63 14.59 16.54
CA GLU A 33 25.82 15.38 16.88
C GLU A 33 27.01 14.50 17.28
N LYS A 34 26.76 13.50 18.12
CA LYS A 34 27.81 12.55 18.56
C LYS A 34 28.35 11.72 17.41
N ILE A 35 27.48 11.24 16.53
CA ILE A 35 27.89 10.47 15.35
C ILE A 35 28.70 11.37 14.41
N ALA A 36 28.20 12.58 14.11
CA ALA A 36 28.87 13.54 13.24
C ALA A 36 30.28 13.89 13.74
N LEU A 37 30.45 14.05 15.07
CA LEU A 37 31.74 14.28 15.70
C LEU A 37 32.73 13.14 15.45
N VAL A 38 32.30 11.87 15.53
CA VAL A 38 33.19 10.72 15.29
C VAL A 38 33.66 10.67 13.84
N PHE A 39 32.81 11.05 12.90
CA PHE A 39 33.13 11.08 11.47
C PHE A 39 33.81 12.39 11.02
N ASN A 40 33.98 13.36 11.92
CA ASN A 40 34.52 14.69 11.63
C ASN A 40 33.76 15.40 10.49
N VAL A 41 32.44 15.32 10.53
CA VAL A 41 31.52 16.01 9.62
C VAL A 41 30.58 16.92 10.42
N SER A 42 29.95 17.89 9.76
CA SER A 42 28.89 18.66 10.41
C SER A 42 27.61 17.81 10.51
N PRO A 43 26.76 18.02 11.54
CA PRO A 43 25.44 17.38 11.62
C PRO A 43 24.62 17.61 10.35
N ALA A 44 24.66 18.83 9.79
CA ALA A 44 23.98 19.15 8.54
C ALA A 44 24.50 18.31 7.36
N ALA A 45 25.81 18.14 7.21
CA ALA A 45 26.39 17.31 6.15
C ALA A 45 26.00 15.84 6.32
N LEU A 46 25.97 15.34 7.56
CA LEU A 46 25.50 13.98 7.85
C LEU A 46 24.02 13.81 7.49
N MET A 47 23.16 14.78 7.81
CA MET A 47 21.76 14.78 7.43
C MET A 47 21.57 14.88 5.91
N THR A 48 22.35 15.71 5.21
CA THR A 48 22.34 15.78 3.76
C THR A 48 22.76 14.46 3.14
N ILE A 49 23.80 13.81 3.65
CA ILE A 49 24.22 12.48 3.18
C ILE A 49 23.10 11.47 3.43
N ALA A 50 22.53 11.43 4.64
CA ALA A 50 21.41 10.55 4.96
C ALA A 50 20.22 10.76 4.04
N THR A 51 19.90 12.02 3.70
CA THR A 51 18.77 12.36 2.81
C THR A 51 19.11 12.10 1.33
N SER A 52 20.38 12.23 0.93
CA SER A 52 20.82 11.89 -0.43
C SER A 52 20.95 10.38 -0.64
N LEU A 53 21.18 9.62 0.43
CA LEU A 53 21.13 8.16 0.43
C LEU A 53 19.68 7.64 0.43
N THR A 54 18.70 8.48 0.78
CA THR A 54 17.26 8.13 0.70
C THR A 54 16.64 8.37 -0.68
N ASP A 55 17.40 8.88 -1.66
CA ASP A 55 16.87 9.11 -3.02
C ASP A 55 16.88 7.85 -3.90
N GLU A 56 17.42 6.71 -3.44
CA GLU A 56 17.33 5.44 -4.18
C GLU A 56 16.90 4.18 -3.38
N ASP A 57 16.73 4.19 -2.04
CA ASP A 57 16.06 3.06 -1.33
C ASP A 57 15.66 3.34 0.15
N ASP A 58 14.45 2.90 0.53
CA ASP A 58 14.06 2.38 1.86
C ASP A 58 13.94 3.28 3.12
N ALA A 59 13.08 4.29 3.06
CA ALA A 59 12.17 4.51 4.19
C ALA A 59 10.75 4.71 3.66
N ASP A 60 10.04 3.58 3.49
CA ASP A 60 8.66 3.61 3.03
C ASP A 60 7.82 4.58 3.87
N LYS A 61 7.19 5.55 3.21
CA LYS A 61 6.40 6.57 3.89
C LYS A 61 5.18 5.89 4.50
N LEU A 62 5.04 5.96 5.82
CA LEU A 62 3.82 5.53 6.49
C LEU A 62 2.72 6.57 6.27
N VAL A 63 1.59 6.12 5.73
CA VAL A 63 0.41 6.95 5.49
C VAL A 63 -0.71 6.52 6.43
N ALA A 64 -1.41 7.49 7.02
CA ALA A 64 -2.57 7.21 7.85
C ALA A 64 -3.73 6.68 7.00
N VAL A 65 -4.40 5.64 7.49
CA VAL A 65 -5.52 5.00 6.79
C VAL A 65 -6.73 4.85 7.71
N ASP A 66 -7.95 4.98 7.16
CA ASP A 66 -9.13 4.45 7.84
C ASP A 66 -9.17 2.94 7.61
N ARG A 67 -8.86 2.18 8.66
CA ARG A 67 -8.75 0.72 8.58
C ARG A 67 -10.06 0.05 8.19
N LEU A 68 -11.21 0.62 8.55
CA LEU A 68 -12.50 0.01 8.22
C LEU A 68 -12.80 0.20 6.72
N GLU A 69 -12.55 1.40 6.21
CA GLU A 69 -12.76 1.68 4.78
C GLU A 69 -11.74 0.96 3.91
N LEU A 70 -10.46 0.94 4.31
CA LEU A 70 -9.43 0.16 3.63
C LEU A 70 -9.78 -1.33 3.58
N ALA A 71 -10.20 -1.91 4.71
CA ALA A 71 -10.62 -3.31 4.76
C ALA A 71 -11.84 -3.59 3.86
N ARG A 72 -12.83 -2.69 3.83
CA ARG A 72 -14.01 -2.80 2.97
C ARG A 72 -13.61 -2.77 1.49
N ARG A 73 -12.76 -1.82 1.09
CA ARG A 73 -12.29 -1.67 -0.31
C ARG A 73 -11.45 -2.87 -0.74
N LEU A 74 -10.51 -3.31 0.08
CA LEU A 74 -9.69 -4.49 -0.21
C LEU A 74 -10.54 -5.77 -0.26
N GLY A 75 -11.49 -5.95 0.65
CA GLY A 75 -12.41 -7.09 0.63
C GLY A 75 -13.30 -7.09 -0.62
N PHE A 76 -13.73 -5.91 -1.08
CA PHE A 76 -14.50 -5.78 -2.32
C PHE A 76 -13.67 -6.18 -3.56
N LEU A 77 -12.41 -5.72 -3.64
CA LEU A 77 -11.49 -6.05 -4.73
C LEU A 77 -11.10 -7.54 -4.72
N ALA A 78 -10.80 -8.08 -3.54
CA ALA A 78 -10.46 -9.48 -3.33
C ALA A 78 -11.64 -10.43 -3.57
N ALA A 79 -12.89 -9.96 -3.54
CA ALA A 79 -14.05 -10.74 -3.97
C ALA A 79 -14.39 -10.54 -5.47
N GLY A 80 -13.53 -9.84 -6.21
CA GLY A 80 -13.70 -9.49 -7.62
C GLY A 80 -13.00 -10.48 -8.57
N PRO A 81 -12.56 -10.00 -9.75
CA PRO A 81 -11.83 -10.82 -10.73
C PRO A 81 -10.56 -11.49 -10.19
N HIS A 82 -10.05 -11.01 -9.07
CA HIS A 82 -8.84 -11.45 -8.38
C HIS A 82 -9.12 -12.38 -7.19
N ALA A 83 -10.32 -12.99 -7.12
CA ALA A 83 -10.71 -13.78 -5.94
C ALA A 83 -9.87 -15.05 -5.70
N ASP A 84 -9.25 -15.60 -6.75
CA ASP A 84 -8.36 -16.74 -6.64
C ASP A 84 -6.88 -16.34 -6.41
N ASP A 85 -6.60 -15.04 -6.29
CA ASP A 85 -5.23 -14.57 -6.11
C ASP A 85 -4.71 -14.93 -4.72
N SER A 86 -3.68 -15.77 -4.71
CA SER A 86 -2.91 -16.05 -3.49
C SER A 86 -2.04 -14.86 -3.10
N VAL A 87 -1.59 -14.81 -1.85
CA VAL A 87 -0.60 -13.80 -1.40
C VAL A 87 0.69 -13.85 -2.21
N LEU A 88 1.05 -15.01 -2.77
CA LEU A 88 2.18 -15.13 -3.70
C LEU A 88 1.98 -14.30 -4.98
N ALA A 89 0.75 -14.17 -5.47
CA ALA A 89 0.44 -13.32 -6.62
C ALA A 89 0.61 -11.84 -6.29
N LEU A 90 0.15 -11.41 -5.11
CA LEU A 90 0.37 -10.05 -4.60
C LEU A 90 1.87 -9.73 -4.46
N GLN A 91 2.64 -10.68 -3.92
CA GLN A 91 4.10 -10.55 -3.79
C GLN A 91 4.80 -10.50 -5.15
N ALA A 92 4.36 -11.29 -6.13
CA ALA A 92 4.86 -11.23 -7.49
C ALA A 92 4.55 -9.87 -8.17
N GLY A 93 3.45 -9.23 -7.78
CA GLY A 93 3.10 -7.84 -8.13
C GLY A 93 3.90 -6.77 -7.37
N GLY A 94 4.85 -7.16 -6.52
CA GLY A 94 5.72 -6.24 -5.78
C GLY A 94 5.19 -5.83 -4.40
N ALA A 95 4.07 -6.41 -3.93
CA ALA A 95 3.57 -6.10 -2.59
C ALA A 95 4.43 -6.77 -1.50
N ALA A 96 5.03 -5.96 -0.64
CA ALA A 96 5.71 -6.42 0.58
C ALA A 96 4.69 -6.84 1.64
N ILE A 97 4.06 -8.00 1.44
CA ILE A 97 2.94 -8.47 2.26
C ILE A 97 3.11 -9.95 2.67
N THR A 98 2.64 -10.30 3.86
CA THR A 98 2.55 -11.68 4.37
C THR A 98 1.08 -12.12 4.46
N GLU A 99 0.82 -13.43 4.57
CA GLU A 99 -0.53 -13.97 4.80
C GLU A 99 -1.19 -13.36 6.04
N GLU A 100 -0.45 -13.25 7.14
CA GLU A 100 -0.94 -12.63 8.37
C GLU A 100 -1.29 -11.15 8.17
N LYS A 101 -0.43 -10.40 7.47
CA LYS A 101 -0.67 -8.99 7.17
C LYS A 101 -1.88 -8.82 6.25
N TRP A 102 -2.03 -9.67 5.24
CA TRP A 102 -3.19 -9.68 4.35
C TRP A 102 -4.49 -9.94 5.11
N ALA A 103 -4.51 -10.95 5.96
CA ALA A 103 -5.66 -11.24 6.82
C ALA A 103 -5.98 -10.06 7.77
N ALA A 104 -4.96 -9.39 8.31
CA ALA A 104 -5.13 -8.23 9.18
C ALA A 104 -5.69 -7.00 8.45
N LEU A 105 -5.28 -6.78 7.19
CA LEU A 105 -5.83 -5.73 6.33
C LEU A 105 -7.31 -5.99 6.02
N LEU A 106 -7.67 -7.22 5.64
CA LEU A 106 -9.06 -7.60 5.37
C LEU A 106 -9.96 -7.56 6.61
N SER A 107 -9.39 -7.79 7.80
CA SER A 107 -10.12 -7.81 9.07
C SER A 107 -10.11 -6.46 9.82
N ALA A 108 -9.48 -5.42 9.26
CA ALA A 108 -9.28 -4.12 9.91
C ALA A 108 -8.57 -4.17 11.29
N THR A 109 -7.79 -5.22 11.56
CA THR A 109 -7.11 -5.43 12.86
C THR A 109 -5.68 -4.87 12.91
N GLY A 110 -5.15 -4.40 11.77
CA GLY A 110 -3.81 -3.85 11.62
C GLY A 110 -3.57 -2.44 12.22
N PRO A 111 -2.36 -1.89 12.02
CA PRO A 111 -2.00 -0.53 12.43
C PRO A 111 -2.84 0.53 11.70
N ARG A 112 -2.95 1.74 12.27
CA ARG A 112 -3.63 2.90 11.61
C ARG A 112 -2.78 3.57 10.53
N GLN A 113 -1.58 3.04 10.29
CA GLN A 113 -0.64 3.55 9.33
C GLN A 113 -0.12 2.40 8.51
N GLU A 114 -0.08 2.58 7.20
CA GLU A 114 0.43 1.57 6.27
C GLU A 114 1.51 2.17 5.38
N ALA A 115 2.39 1.27 4.97
CA ALA A 115 3.41 1.48 3.97
C ALA A 115 2.77 2.04 2.68
N HIS A 116 3.20 3.22 2.23
CA HIS A 116 2.72 3.78 0.96
C HIS A 116 3.03 2.83 -0.20
N SER A 117 4.25 2.29 -0.24
CA SER A 117 4.65 1.33 -1.28
C SER A 117 3.75 0.10 -1.33
N LEU A 118 3.32 -0.40 -0.17
CA LEU A 118 2.37 -1.51 -0.09
C LEU A 118 1.03 -1.15 -0.70
N LEU A 119 0.49 0.03 -0.37
CA LEU A 119 -0.79 0.49 -0.91
C LEU A 119 -0.71 0.73 -2.42
N THR A 120 0.42 1.27 -2.91
CA THR A 120 0.70 1.43 -4.34
C THR A 120 0.77 0.07 -5.05
N ALA A 121 1.48 -0.90 -4.48
CA ALA A 121 1.58 -2.24 -5.05
C ALA A 121 0.22 -2.95 -5.10
N LEU A 122 -0.57 -2.85 -4.03
CA LEU A 122 -1.94 -3.39 -4.00
C LEU A 122 -2.84 -2.70 -5.03
N ALA A 123 -2.76 -1.37 -5.15
CA ALA A 123 -3.54 -0.63 -6.14
C ALA A 123 -3.19 -1.07 -7.57
N GLY A 124 -1.90 -1.22 -7.88
CA GLY A 124 -1.43 -1.72 -9.17
C GLY A 124 -1.85 -3.16 -9.44
N HIS A 125 -1.81 -4.03 -8.43
CA HIS A 125 -2.25 -5.42 -8.55
C HIS A 125 -3.73 -5.54 -8.93
N PHE A 126 -4.59 -4.73 -8.30
CA PHE A 126 -6.03 -4.71 -8.59
C PHE A 126 -6.42 -3.76 -9.73
N ASP A 127 -5.46 -3.15 -10.43
CA ASP A 127 -5.67 -2.17 -11.49
C ASP A 127 -6.60 -1.00 -11.09
N VAL A 128 -6.45 -0.51 -9.85
CA VAL A 128 -7.20 0.64 -9.32
C VAL A 128 -6.28 1.82 -9.03
N SER A 129 -6.86 3.03 -8.95
CA SER A 129 -6.10 4.21 -8.55
C SER A 129 -5.67 4.14 -7.09
N GLU A 130 -4.45 4.56 -6.77
CA GLU A 130 -3.99 4.69 -5.38
C GLU A 130 -4.89 5.61 -4.54
N ALA A 131 -5.49 6.63 -5.14
CA ALA A 131 -6.44 7.52 -4.46
C ALA A 131 -7.69 6.77 -3.96
N TYR A 132 -8.02 5.62 -4.56
CA TYR A 132 -9.07 4.72 -4.07
C TYR A 132 -8.62 3.95 -2.83
N LEU A 133 -7.36 3.55 -2.65
CA LEU A 133 -6.95 2.92 -1.40
C LEU A 133 -6.60 3.93 -0.31
N LEU A 134 -6.10 5.10 -0.68
CA LEU A 134 -5.65 6.16 0.22
C LEU A 134 -6.74 7.17 0.59
N GLU A 135 -7.95 7.02 0.07
CA GLU A 135 -9.07 7.95 0.27
C GLU A 135 -8.76 9.41 -0.11
N LEU A 136 -7.80 9.62 -1.03
CA LEU A 136 -7.34 10.96 -1.45
C LEU A 136 -8.29 11.64 -2.47
N GLY A 137 -9.44 11.02 -2.78
CA GLY A 137 -10.40 11.46 -3.79
C GLY A 137 -11.80 11.72 -3.23
N SER A 138 -12.68 12.31 -4.06
CA SER A 138 -14.10 12.44 -3.71
C SER A 138 -14.78 11.08 -3.66
N ASN A 139 -15.91 10.99 -2.96
CA ASN A 139 -16.76 9.79 -2.91
C ASN A 139 -17.16 9.33 -4.33
N GLU A 140 -17.31 10.26 -5.28
CA GLU A 140 -17.61 9.96 -6.69
C GLU A 140 -16.52 9.12 -7.37
N VAL A 141 -15.24 9.33 -7.05
CA VAL A 141 -14.14 8.53 -7.60
C VAL A 141 -14.23 7.09 -7.10
N ALA A 142 -14.52 6.90 -5.81
CA ALA A 142 -14.68 5.57 -5.23
C ALA A 142 -15.89 4.83 -5.83
N GLN A 143 -17.03 5.50 -5.97
CA GLN A 143 -18.22 4.93 -6.60
C GLN A 143 -17.97 4.50 -8.04
N ARG A 144 -17.17 5.27 -8.78
CA ARG A 144 -16.80 4.92 -10.15
C ARG A 144 -15.96 3.64 -10.20
N VAL A 145 -14.89 3.57 -9.39
CA VAL A 145 -14.03 2.39 -9.32
C VAL A 145 -14.83 1.14 -8.95
N GLU A 146 -15.70 1.25 -7.93
CA GLU A 146 -16.54 0.12 -7.50
C GLU A 146 -17.54 -0.32 -8.58
N ALA A 147 -18.15 0.63 -9.30
CA ALA A 147 -19.05 0.31 -10.40
C ALA A 147 -18.33 -0.38 -11.57
N GLU A 148 -17.10 0.03 -11.89
CA GLU A 148 -16.28 -0.60 -12.94
C GLU A 148 -15.88 -2.04 -12.56
N VAL A 149 -15.44 -2.26 -11.32
CA VAL A 149 -15.09 -3.60 -10.82
C VAL A 149 -16.32 -4.53 -10.75
N ASP A 150 -17.47 -4.04 -10.25
CA ASP A 150 -18.68 -4.86 -10.18
C ASP A 150 -19.20 -5.26 -11.57
N PHE A 151 -19.07 -4.35 -12.53
CA PHE A 151 -19.38 -4.62 -13.93
C PHE A 151 -18.46 -5.70 -14.54
N GLN A 152 -17.14 -5.61 -14.34
CA GLN A 152 -16.20 -6.62 -14.81
C GLN A 152 -16.48 -8.00 -14.18
N ARG A 153 -16.83 -8.03 -12.90
CA ARG A 153 -17.26 -9.25 -12.21
C ARG A 153 -18.51 -9.84 -12.86
N ALA A 154 -19.55 -9.04 -13.10
CA ALA A 154 -20.78 -9.53 -13.72
C ALA A 154 -20.57 -10.06 -15.16
N LEU A 155 -19.68 -9.44 -15.94
CA LEU A 155 -19.31 -9.97 -17.26
C LEU A 155 -18.62 -11.33 -17.20
N THR A 156 -17.70 -11.47 -16.23
CA THR A 156 -16.93 -12.71 -16.02
C THR A 156 -17.87 -13.82 -15.56
N GLU A 157 -18.75 -13.54 -14.59
CA GLU A 157 -19.78 -14.46 -14.09
C GLU A 157 -20.71 -14.94 -15.21
N SER A 158 -21.13 -14.03 -16.11
CA SER A 158 -22.03 -14.36 -17.22
C SER A 158 -21.34 -14.99 -18.43
N GLY A 159 -20.02 -15.23 -18.39
CA GLY A 159 -19.24 -15.75 -19.52
C GLY A 159 -19.19 -14.83 -20.75
N ALA A 160 -19.51 -13.54 -20.61
CA ALA A 160 -19.65 -12.57 -21.70
C ALA A 160 -18.32 -11.88 -22.07
N ASN A 161 -17.19 -12.59 -21.98
CA ASN A 161 -15.84 -12.03 -22.11
C ASN A 161 -15.48 -11.46 -23.51
N SER A 162 -16.34 -11.63 -24.53
CA SER A 162 -16.02 -11.26 -25.91
C SER A 162 -16.49 -9.87 -26.35
N VAL A 163 -17.25 -9.13 -25.53
CA VAL A 163 -17.78 -7.82 -25.92
C VAL A 163 -17.72 -6.84 -24.75
N ALA A 164 -17.00 -5.73 -24.95
CA ALA A 164 -17.10 -4.46 -24.20
C ALA A 164 -15.98 -4.03 -23.22
N ALA A 165 -14.76 -4.59 -23.25
CA ALA A 165 -13.67 -4.01 -22.44
C ALA A 165 -13.22 -2.60 -22.91
N ARG A 166 -13.34 -2.28 -24.22
CA ARG A 166 -12.85 -0.99 -24.78
C ARG A 166 -13.90 0.14 -24.87
N ALA A 167 -15.16 -0.12 -24.55
CA ALA A 167 -16.24 0.85 -24.80
C ALA A 167 -16.60 1.75 -23.59
N LEU A 168 -16.00 1.52 -22.42
CA LEU A 168 -16.53 2.03 -21.15
C LEU A 168 -15.92 3.33 -20.63
N GLY A 169 -14.91 3.88 -21.32
CA GLY A 169 -14.22 5.11 -20.89
C GLY A 169 -15.12 6.36 -20.76
N VAL A 170 -16.37 6.32 -21.25
CA VAL A 170 -17.31 7.47 -21.25
C VAL A 170 -18.60 7.17 -20.48
N VAL A 171 -18.72 6.01 -19.83
CA VAL A 171 -19.97 5.61 -19.13
C VAL A 171 -19.96 6.16 -17.70
N SER A 172 -21.11 6.68 -17.24
CA SER A 172 -21.27 7.14 -15.85
C SER A 172 -21.38 5.95 -14.88
N PRO A 173 -21.02 6.12 -13.59
CA PRO A 173 -21.16 5.05 -12.59
C PRO A 173 -22.59 4.49 -12.50
N SER A 174 -23.60 5.36 -12.56
CA SER A 174 -25.02 4.96 -12.56
C SER A 174 -25.41 4.11 -13.76
N ALA A 175 -24.85 4.39 -14.94
CA ALA A 175 -25.09 3.62 -16.14
C ALA A 175 -24.38 2.26 -16.08
N LEU A 176 -23.16 2.19 -15.53
CA LEU A 176 -22.48 0.92 -15.28
C LEU A 176 -23.31 0.01 -14.36
N ILE A 177 -23.80 0.54 -13.24
CA ILE A 177 -24.67 -0.19 -12.30
C ILE A 177 -25.91 -0.76 -13.01
N ALA A 178 -26.60 0.07 -13.80
CA ALA A 178 -27.80 -0.38 -14.52
C ALA A 178 -27.50 -1.50 -15.53
N ILE A 179 -26.36 -1.45 -16.22
CA ILE A 179 -25.94 -2.50 -17.16
C ILE A 179 -25.58 -3.78 -16.39
N THR A 180 -24.84 -3.66 -15.28
CA THR A 180 -24.49 -4.79 -14.40
C THR A 180 -25.73 -5.52 -13.89
N GLU A 181 -26.75 -4.78 -13.43
CA GLU A 181 -28.03 -5.34 -13.01
C GLU A 181 -28.74 -6.08 -14.14
N ALA A 182 -28.70 -5.52 -15.36
CA ALA A 182 -29.27 -6.15 -16.54
C ALA A 182 -28.58 -7.48 -16.86
N ILE A 183 -27.24 -7.54 -16.85
CA ILE A 183 -26.45 -8.76 -17.09
C ILE A 183 -26.86 -9.86 -16.10
N ARG A 184 -26.83 -9.54 -14.79
CA ARG A 184 -27.23 -10.49 -13.73
C ARG A 184 -28.70 -10.91 -13.80
N SER A 185 -29.57 -10.10 -14.37
CA SER A 185 -30.99 -10.46 -14.57
C SER A 185 -31.19 -11.45 -15.71
N ILE A 186 -30.34 -11.42 -16.73
CA ILE A 186 -30.38 -12.32 -17.89
C ILE A 186 -29.84 -13.69 -17.49
N ASP A 187 -28.72 -13.72 -16.76
CA ASP A 187 -28.08 -14.95 -16.30
C ASP A 187 -29.00 -15.79 -15.40
N ARG A 188 -29.68 -15.15 -14.42
CA ARG A 188 -30.63 -15.81 -13.50
C ARG A 188 -31.87 -16.43 -14.16
N ARG A 189 -32.11 -16.17 -15.46
CA ARG A 189 -33.28 -16.70 -16.20
C ARG A 189 -32.93 -17.92 -17.07
N GLN A 190 -31.66 -18.29 -17.18
CA GLN A 190 -31.20 -19.50 -17.85
C GLN A 190 -31.08 -20.67 -16.86
#